data_AF-A0A3E1F062-F1
#
_entry.id   AF-A0A3E1F062-F1
#
_cell.length_a   1.000
_cell.length_b   1.000
_cell.length_c   1.000
_cell.angle_alpha   90.00
_cell.angle_beta   90.00
_cell.angle_gamma   90.00
#
_symmetry.space_group_name_H-M   'P 1'
#
loop_
_entity.id
_entity.type
_entity.pdbx_description
1 polymer ?
#
loop_
_entity_poly.entity_id
_entity_poly.type
_entity_poly.pdbx_seq_one_letter_code
_entity_poly.pdbx_strand_id
1 'polypeptide(L)'
;MTKKDLFTIVFKLFGLYLFIQILIFIFSLIVMWREPNFIDVLSIFLNVVYLFLTYLLLYKSNLIIDLFKLTEGFDNDKISLNINEKGIVNVGLIFISIYLIVMYLGDFITQTIMFFNDHIARDTQDPQFNLFGYSSTNYERLFNALLCLMIGFLILSNHKRLTNWILKLNQ
;
A
#
# COMPACT_ATOMS: atom_id res chain seq x y z
N MET A 1 -6.20 -23.79 -13.05
CA MET A 1 -6.37 -22.34 -13.11
C MET A 1 -6.29 -21.91 -14.57
N THR A 2 -7.29 -21.18 -15.05
CA THR A 2 -7.28 -20.58 -16.39
C THR A 2 -6.45 -19.29 -16.39
N LYS A 3 -6.08 -18.77 -17.56
CA LYS A 3 -5.45 -17.44 -17.66
C LYS A 3 -6.35 -16.35 -17.09
N LYS A 4 -7.67 -16.47 -17.26
CA LYS A 4 -8.68 -15.56 -16.67
C LYS A 4 -8.58 -15.52 -15.14
N ASP A 5 -8.42 -16.67 -14.50
CA ASP A 5 -8.30 -16.76 -13.04
C ASP A 5 -6.99 -16.12 -12.55
N LEU A 6 -5.88 -16.29 -13.30
CA LEU A 6 -4.61 -15.63 -13.00
C LEU A 6 -4.76 -14.10 -13.02
N PHE A 7 -5.30 -13.54 -14.11
CA PHE A 7 -5.52 -12.10 -14.22
C PHE A 7 -6.45 -11.58 -13.13
N THR A 8 -7.50 -12.34 -12.81
CA THR A 8 -8.41 -12.01 -11.71
C THR A 8 -7.67 -11.90 -10.38
N ILE A 9 -6.82 -12.87 -10.05
CA ILE A 9 -6.02 -12.84 -8.83
C ILE A 9 -5.05 -11.65 -8.82
N VAL A 10 -4.36 -11.40 -9.94
CA VAL A 10 -3.41 -10.28 -10.05
C VAL A 10 -4.12 -8.94 -9.84
N PHE A 11 -5.27 -8.72 -10.48
CA PHE A 11 -6.04 -7.49 -10.28
C PHE A 11 -6.50 -7.32 -8.83
N LYS A 12 -6.90 -8.39 -8.15
CA LYS A 12 -7.30 -8.31 -6.74
C LYS A 12 -6.14 -8.00 -5.82
N LEU A 13 -4.96 -8.58 -6.07
CA LEU A 13 -3.75 -8.23 -5.32
C LEU A 13 -3.37 -6.77 -5.53
N PHE A 14 -3.48 -6.26 -6.76
CA PHE A 14 -3.24 -4.86 -7.06
C PHE A 14 -4.27 -3.93 -6.41
N GLY A 15 -5.55 -4.31 -6.47
CA GLY A 15 -6.63 -3.59 -5.78
C GLY A 15 -6.43 -3.55 -4.27
N LEU A 16 -5.98 -4.65 -3.65
CA LEU A 16 -5.65 -4.68 -2.22
C LEU A 16 -4.49 -3.75 -1.88
N TYR A 17 -3.45 -3.71 -2.72
CA TYR A 17 -2.34 -2.78 -2.53
C TYR A 17 -2.80 -1.33 -2.62
N LEU A 18 -3.63 -0.97 -3.62
CA LEU A 18 -4.21 0.37 -3.72
C LEU A 18 -5.07 0.72 -2.51
N PHE A 19 -5.87 -0.23 -2.02
CA PHE A 19 -6.67 -0.06 -0.81
C PHE A 19 -5.80 0.30 0.40
N ILE A 20 -4.66 -0.38 0.57
CA ILE A 20 -3.70 -0.09 1.65
C ILE A 20 -3.15 1.33 1.52
N GLN A 21 -2.80 1.77 0.31
CA GLN A 21 -2.31 3.13 0.07
C GLN A 21 -3.36 4.19 0.43
N ILE A 22 -4.63 3.95 0.07
CA ILE A 22 -5.74 4.84 0.43
C ILE A 22 -5.92 4.90 1.95
N LEU A 23 -5.84 3.75 2.64
CA LEU A 23 -5.91 3.74 4.10
C LEU A 23 -4.80 4.59 4.74
N ILE A 24 -3.56 4.42 4.29
CA ILE A 24 -2.42 5.22 4.78
C ILE A 24 -2.67 6.70 4.55
N PHE A 25 -3.15 7.08 3.36
CA PHE A 25 -3.50 8.47 3.04
C PHE A 25 -4.56 9.04 3.98
N ILE A 26 -5.65 8.30 4.23
CA ILE A 26 -6.73 8.73 5.14
C ILE A 26 -6.17 8.95 6.56
N PHE A 27 -5.37 8.02 7.07
CA PHE A 27 -4.76 8.19 8.38
C PHE A 27 -3.80 9.39 8.43
N SER A 28 -3.04 9.61 7.36
CA SER A 28 -2.14 10.76 7.22
C SER A 28 -2.90 12.10 7.32
N LEU A 29 -4.04 12.22 6.64
CA LEU A 29 -4.91 13.40 6.72
C LEU A 29 -5.41 13.69 8.14
N ILE A 30 -5.75 12.65 8.91
CA ILE A 30 -6.24 12.80 10.29
C ILE A 30 -5.15 13.39 11.20
N VAL A 31 -3.90 12.93 11.05
CA VAL A 31 -2.77 13.42 11.85
C VAL A 31 -2.37 14.84 11.47
N MET A 32 -2.56 15.22 10.22
CA MET A 32 -2.18 16.52 9.67
C MET A 32 -3.30 17.56 9.68
N TRP A 33 -4.22 17.53 10.66
CA TRP A 33 -5.33 18.49 10.67
C TRP A 33 -4.79 19.93 10.62
N ARG A 34 -4.89 20.53 9.42
CA ARG A 34 -4.46 21.87 9.05
C ARG A 34 -5.53 22.47 8.14
N GLU A 35 -5.47 23.77 7.92
CA GLU A 35 -6.38 24.40 6.95
C GLU A 35 -6.12 23.81 5.56
N PRO A 36 -7.14 23.22 4.91
CA PRO A 36 -6.97 22.57 3.62
C PRO A 36 -6.70 23.60 2.54
N ASN A 37 -5.65 23.39 1.75
CA ASN A 37 -5.40 24.18 0.55
C ASN A 37 -5.98 23.50 -0.70
N PHE A 38 -5.88 24.16 -1.86
CA PHE A 38 -6.38 23.61 -3.12
C PHE A 38 -5.75 22.25 -3.50
N ILE A 39 -4.48 22.03 -3.18
CA ILE A 39 -3.76 20.78 -3.45
C ILE A 39 -4.32 19.65 -2.57
N ASP A 40 -4.65 19.93 -1.32
CA ASP A 40 -5.25 18.96 -0.40
C ASP A 40 -6.64 18.52 -0.92
N VAL A 41 -7.47 19.47 -1.39
CA VAL A 41 -8.78 19.19 -1.99
C VAL A 41 -8.65 18.33 -3.24
N LEU A 42 -7.72 18.67 -4.14
CA LEU A 42 -7.43 17.87 -5.33
C LEU A 42 -6.97 16.45 -4.97
N SER A 43 -6.13 16.32 -3.94
CA SER A 43 -5.64 15.03 -3.46
C SER A 43 -6.76 14.14 -2.91
N ILE A 44 -7.73 14.73 -2.20
CA ILE A 44 -8.93 14.01 -1.75
C ILE A 44 -9.75 13.51 -2.95
N PHE A 45 -9.97 14.36 -3.96
CA PHE A 45 -10.69 13.97 -5.17
C PHE A 45 -10.02 12.81 -5.90
N LEU A 46 -8.69 12.86 -6.07
CA LEU A 46 -7.93 11.76 -6.68
C LEU A 46 -8.03 10.46 -5.86
N ASN A 47 -8.05 10.54 -4.54
CA ASN A 47 -8.24 9.36 -3.68
C ASN A 47 -9.64 8.75 -3.82
N VAL A 48 -10.68 9.55 -4.07
CA VAL A 48 -12.02 9.02 -4.38
C VAL A 48 -11.99 8.25 -5.70
N VAL A 49 -11.28 8.74 -6.71
CA VAL A 49 -11.08 8.02 -7.99
C VAL A 49 -10.31 6.71 -7.75
N TYR A 50 -9.25 6.74 -6.94
CA TYR A 50 -8.51 5.53 -6.58
C TYR A 50 -9.34 4.53 -5.78
N LEU A 51 -10.25 4.99 -4.92
CA LEU A 51 -11.17 4.12 -4.18
C LEU A 51 -12.16 3.45 -5.13
N PHE A 52 -12.69 4.18 -6.10
CA PHE A 52 -13.52 3.60 -7.15
C PHE A 52 -12.76 2.56 -7.98
N LEU A 53 -11.52 2.86 -8.37
CA LEU A 53 -10.67 1.92 -9.10
C LEU A 53 -10.37 0.66 -8.26
N THR A 54 -10.08 0.83 -6.97
CA THR A 54 -9.88 -0.25 -6.01
C THR A 54 -11.11 -1.16 -5.94
N TYR A 55 -12.30 -0.57 -5.87
CA TYR A 55 -13.56 -1.32 -5.90
C TYR A 55 -13.71 -2.12 -7.20
N LEU A 56 -13.43 -1.51 -8.35
CA LEU A 56 -13.48 -2.21 -9.63
C LEU A 56 -12.50 -3.39 -9.69
N LEU A 57 -11.27 -3.21 -9.21
CA LEU A 57 -10.24 -4.25 -9.19
C LEU A 57 -10.57 -5.42 -8.25
N LEU A 58 -11.13 -5.13 -7.07
CA LEU A 58 -11.46 -6.16 -6.08
C LEU A 58 -12.73 -6.94 -6.41
N TYR A 59 -13.77 -6.26 -6.90
CA TYR A 59 -15.11 -6.85 -7.03
C TYR A 59 -15.59 -6.99 -8.48
N LYS A 60 -15.00 -6.25 -9.43
CA LYS A 60 -15.40 -6.23 -10.84
C LYS A 60 -14.24 -6.55 -11.79
N SER A 61 -13.25 -7.32 -11.33
CA SER A 61 -12.09 -7.73 -12.12
C SER A 61 -12.46 -8.39 -13.45
N ASN A 62 -13.55 -9.17 -13.49
CA ASN A 62 -14.04 -9.79 -14.72
C ASN A 62 -14.44 -8.76 -15.79
N LEU A 63 -15.09 -7.66 -15.39
CA LEU A 63 -15.45 -6.58 -16.31
C LEU A 63 -14.20 -5.93 -16.90
N ILE A 64 -13.14 -5.75 -16.10
CA ILE A 64 -11.86 -5.20 -16.56
C ILE A 64 -11.23 -6.16 -17.57
N ILE A 65 -11.17 -7.45 -17.25
CA ILE A 65 -10.61 -8.48 -18.14
C ILE A 65 -11.34 -8.50 -19.48
N ASP A 66 -12.67 -8.47 -19.46
CA ASP A 66 -13.49 -8.53 -20.66
C ASP A 66 -13.41 -7.21 -21.46
N LEU A 67 -13.36 -6.05 -20.78
CA LEU A 67 -13.21 -4.73 -21.41
C LEU A 67 -11.88 -4.58 -22.17
N PHE A 68 -10.79 -5.03 -21.56
CA PHE A 68 -9.46 -5.01 -22.17
C PHE A 68 -9.16 -6.25 -23.02
N LYS A 69 -10.14 -7.16 -23.14
CA LYS A 69 -10.03 -8.41 -23.88
C LYS A 69 -8.77 -9.22 -23.55
N LEU A 70 -8.37 -9.25 -22.28
CA LEU A 70 -7.08 -9.83 -21.85
C LEU A 70 -6.99 -11.35 -22.03
N THR A 71 -8.12 -12.02 -22.32
CA THR A 71 -8.16 -13.46 -22.60
C THR A 71 -8.33 -13.79 -24.08
N GLU A 72 -8.56 -12.79 -24.94
CA GLU A 72 -8.78 -12.99 -26.38
C GLU A 72 -7.54 -13.66 -27.00
N GLY A 73 -7.75 -14.79 -27.68
CA GLY A 73 -6.67 -15.62 -28.25
C GLY A 73 -6.06 -16.66 -27.31
N PHE A 74 -6.54 -16.77 -26.07
CA PHE A 74 -5.97 -17.68 -25.07
C PHE A 74 -7.00 -18.56 -24.33
N ASP A 75 -8.25 -18.60 -24.78
CA ASP A 75 -9.38 -19.18 -24.03
C ASP A 75 -9.24 -20.69 -23.74
N ASN A 76 -8.40 -21.42 -24.48
CA ASN A 76 -8.18 -22.86 -24.27
C ASN A 76 -6.85 -23.21 -23.56
N ASP A 77 -6.02 -22.22 -23.23
CA ASP A 77 -4.73 -22.47 -22.61
C ASP A 77 -4.84 -22.57 -21.09
N LYS A 78 -4.83 -23.81 -20.59
CA LYS A 78 -4.61 -24.07 -19.17
C LYS A 78 -3.16 -23.75 -18.83
N ILE A 79 -2.96 -22.92 -17.82
CA ILE A 79 -1.63 -22.67 -17.27
C ILE A 79 -1.22 -23.92 -16.48
N SER A 80 -0.17 -24.62 -16.93
CA SER A 80 0.43 -25.79 -16.26
C SER A 80 1.46 -25.40 -15.19
N LEU A 81 1.31 -24.23 -14.58
CA LEU A 81 2.11 -23.90 -13.39
C LEU A 81 1.67 -24.84 -12.27
N ASN A 82 2.63 -25.52 -11.65
CA ASN A 82 2.40 -26.42 -10.51
C ASN A 82 2.03 -25.66 -9.21
N ILE A 83 1.60 -24.40 -9.34
CA ILE A 83 1.25 -23.48 -8.27
C ILE A 83 -0.26 -23.26 -8.33
N ASN A 84 -0.96 -23.62 -7.26
CA ASN A 84 -2.39 -23.37 -7.15
C ASN A 84 -2.69 -21.88 -6.90
N GLU A 85 -3.94 -21.47 -7.13
CA GLU A 85 -4.43 -20.09 -6.89
C GLU A 85 -4.04 -19.56 -5.49
N LYS A 86 -4.18 -20.43 -4.48
CA LYS A 86 -3.79 -20.14 -3.10
C LYS A 86 -2.31 -19.80 -2.95
N GLY A 87 -1.44 -20.51 -3.66
CA GLY A 87 -0.01 -20.26 -3.70
C GLY A 87 0.30 -18.89 -4.30
N ILE A 88 -0.34 -18.54 -5.42
CA ILE A 88 -0.15 -17.25 -6.10
C ILE A 88 -0.57 -16.09 -5.19
N VAL A 89 -1.75 -16.18 -4.57
CA VAL A 89 -2.23 -15.15 -3.64
C VAL A 89 -1.30 -15.02 -2.42
N ASN A 90 -0.89 -16.14 -1.83
CA ASN A 90 0.06 -16.13 -0.70
C ASN A 90 1.38 -15.43 -1.07
N VAL A 91 1.96 -15.81 -2.20
CA VAL A 91 3.22 -15.23 -2.68
C VAL A 91 3.04 -13.74 -2.97
N GLY A 92 1.95 -13.34 -3.63
CA GLY A 92 1.63 -11.94 -3.87
C GLY A 92 1.50 -11.10 -2.59
N LEU A 93 0.83 -11.63 -1.56
CA LEU A 93 0.73 -10.97 -0.26
C LEU A 93 2.09 -10.83 0.44
N ILE A 94 2.94 -11.86 0.34
CA ILE A 94 4.31 -11.80 0.86
C ILE A 94 5.10 -10.71 0.14
N PHE A 95 5.02 -10.63 -1.19
CA PHE A 95 5.68 -9.57 -1.96
C PHE A 95 5.19 -8.18 -1.57
N ILE A 96 3.88 -7.96 -1.45
CA ILE A 96 3.31 -6.69 -0.99
C ILE A 96 3.85 -6.33 0.40
N SER A 97 3.89 -7.30 1.31
CA SER A 97 4.37 -7.09 2.69
C SER A 97 5.84 -6.71 2.74
N ILE A 98 6.69 -7.48 2.04
CA ILE A 98 8.13 -7.23 1.98
C ILE A 98 8.40 -5.88 1.32
N TYR A 99 7.69 -5.57 0.24
CA TYR A 99 7.79 -4.27 -0.43
C TYR A 99 7.51 -3.12 0.53
N LEU A 100 6.40 -3.17 1.29
CA LEU A 100 6.08 -2.15 2.29
C LEU A 100 7.16 -2.05 3.38
N ILE A 101 7.66 -3.17 3.88
CA ILE A 101 8.68 -3.16 4.93
C ILE A 101 9.98 -2.53 4.42
N VAL A 102 10.50 -3.03 3.30
CA VAL A 102 11.81 -2.61 2.78
C VAL A 102 11.79 -1.15 2.35
N MET A 103 10.72 -0.70 1.68
CA MET A 103 10.62 0.67 1.17
C MET A 103 10.51 1.71 2.29
N TYR A 104 9.87 1.36 3.42
CA TYR A 104 9.60 2.33 4.49
C TYR A 104 10.49 2.19 5.72
N LEU A 105 11.29 1.11 5.82
CA LEU A 105 12.21 0.91 6.95
C LEU A 105 13.29 2.00 7.00
N GLY A 106 13.88 2.35 5.86
CA GLY A 106 14.90 3.41 5.79
C GLY A 106 14.34 4.75 6.23
N ASP A 107 13.18 5.12 5.68
CA ASP A 107 12.46 6.34 6.04
C ASP A 107 12.13 6.40 7.53
N PHE A 108 11.63 5.30 8.10
CA PHE A 108 11.34 5.22 9.53
C PHE A 108 12.59 5.47 10.39
N ILE A 109 13.72 4.84 10.05
CA ILE A 109 14.97 5.02 10.79
C ILE A 109 15.46 6.47 10.69
N THR A 110 15.52 7.03 9.48
CA THR A 110 15.97 8.40 9.26
C THR A 110 15.08 9.41 9.99
N GLN A 111 13.76 9.28 9.87
CA GLN A 111 12.83 10.20 10.53
C GLN A 111 12.83 10.04 12.05
N THR A 112 13.07 8.83 12.58
CA THR A 112 13.21 8.61 14.02
C THR A 112 14.46 9.30 14.56
N ILE A 113 15.60 9.19 13.86
CA ILE A 113 16.84 9.88 14.25
C ILE A 113 16.64 11.41 14.21
N MET A 114 15.99 11.93 13.16
CA MET A 114 15.66 13.35 13.05
C MET A 114 14.74 13.81 14.20
N PHE A 115 13.73 13.01 14.54
CA PHE A 115 12.83 13.29 15.66
C PHE A 115 13.58 13.46 16.99
N PHE A 116 14.52 12.55 17.30
CA PHE A 116 15.33 12.66 18.53
C PHE A 116 16.25 13.88 18.50
N ASN A 117 16.91 14.14 17.37
CA ASN A 117 17.81 15.29 17.23
C ASN A 117 17.07 16.62 17.38
N ASP A 118 15.88 16.77 16.77
CA ASP A 118 15.03 17.95 16.90
C ASP A 118 14.57 18.15 18.35
N HIS A 119 14.24 17.07 19.07
CA HIS A 119 13.85 17.16 20.47
C HIS A 119 14.99 17.63 21.37
N ILE A 120 16.19 17.08 21.18
CA ILE A 120 17.39 17.47 21.94
C ILE A 120 17.79 18.92 21.64
N ALA A 121 17.76 19.33 20.37
CA ALA A 121 18.12 20.69 19.96
C ALA A 121 17.19 21.77 20.55
N ARG A 122 15.89 21.48 20.67
CA ARG A 122 14.92 22.40 21.29
C ARG A 122 15.17 22.58 22.79
N ASP A 123 15.63 21.53 23.46
CA ASP A 123 15.86 21.53 24.91
C ASP A 123 17.16 22.27 25.28
N THR A 124 18.19 22.22 24.42
CA THR A 124 19.49 22.84 24.69
C THR A 124 19.58 24.32 24.32
N GLN A 125 18.60 24.87 23.59
CA GLN A 125 18.64 26.23 22.99
C GLN A 125 19.94 26.56 22.24
N ASP A 126 20.70 25.56 21.80
CA ASP A 126 22.01 25.76 21.19
C ASP A 126 21.85 26.15 19.71
N PRO A 127 22.20 27.40 19.32
CA PRO A 127 22.09 27.84 17.93
C PRO A 127 23.00 27.05 16.97
N GLN A 128 24.01 26.32 17.47
CA GLN A 128 24.87 25.46 16.64
C GLN A 128 24.17 24.20 16.13
N PHE A 129 23.12 23.72 16.81
CA PHE A 129 22.35 22.57 16.32
C PHE A 129 21.54 22.89 15.06
N ASN A 130 21.11 24.15 14.90
CA ASN A 130 20.43 24.62 13.70
C ASN A 130 21.37 24.82 12.49
N LEU A 131 22.69 24.93 12.71
CA LEU A 131 23.68 25.17 11.65
C LEU A 131 24.02 23.93 10.81
N PHE A 132 23.79 22.72 11.33
CA PHE A 132 24.04 21.46 10.60
C PHE A 132 22.90 21.07 9.65
N GLY A 133 21.90 21.94 9.45
CA GLY A 133 20.84 21.70 8.47
C GLY A 133 19.94 20.52 8.82
N TYR A 134 19.81 20.18 10.11
CA TYR A 134 18.76 19.27 10.56
C TYR A 134 17.41 19.93 10.30
N SER A 135 16.80 19.58 9.18
CA SER A 135 15.45 19.98 8.83
C SER A 135 14.49 19.51 9.92
N SER A 136 13.49 20.33 10.23
CA SER A 136 12.41 20.00 11.15
C SER A 136 11.86 18.61 10.84
N THR A 137 11.66 17.79 11.88
CA THR A 137 11.16 16.43 11.71
C THR A 137 9.87 16.43 10.92
N ASN A 138 9.82 15.63 9.86
CA ASN A 138 8.60 15.47 9.08
C ASN A 138 7.73 14.39 9.75
N TYR A 139 6.89 14.83 10.69
CA TYR A 139 5.98 13.95 11.44
C TYR A 139 5.05 13.13 10.54
N GLU A 140 4.61 13.69 9.42
CA GLU A 140 3.81 12.99 8.41
C GLU A 140 4.58 11.80 7.85
N ARG A 141 5.83 12.04 7.42
CA ARG A 141 6.68 10.98 6.85
C ARG A 141 7.02 9.91 7.89
N LEU A 142 7.29 10.30 9.14
CA LEU A 142 7.52 9.36 10.24
C LEU A 142 6.29 8.47 10.47
N PHE A 143 5.12 9.09 10.58
CA PHE A 143 3.86 8.40 10.83
C PHE A 143 3.47 7.46 9.68
N ASN A 144 3.59 7.94 8.43
CA ASN A 144 3.32 7.12 7.25
C ASN A 144 4.28 5.93 7.17
N ALA A 145 5.57 6.13 7.45
CA ALA A 145 6.55 5.05 7.48
C ALA A 145 6.19 4.01 8.56
N LEU A 146 5.82 4.46 9.76
CA LEU A 146 5.38 3.56 10.83
C LEU A 146 4.13 2.75 10.43
N LEU A 147 3.11 3.39 9.84
CA LEU A 147 1.91 2.70 9.37
C LEU A 147 2.22 1.67 8.30
N CYS A 148 3.06 2.00 7.32
CA CYS A 148 3.49 1.07 6.28
C CYS A 148 4.19 -0.16 6.86
N LEU A 149 5.10 0.04 7.83
CA LEU A 149 5.75 -1.06 8.53
C LEU A 149 4.73 -1.93 9.27
N MET A 150 3.84 -1.31 10.05
CA MET A 150 2.79 -2.03 10.80
C MET A 150 1.89 -2.86 9.86
N ILE A 151 1.39 -2.25 8.79
CA ILE A 151 0.54 -2.93 7.82
C ILE A 151 1.32 -4.05 7.11
N GLY A 152 2.56 -3.80 6.69
CA GLY A 152 3.43 -4.81 6.10
C GLY A 152 3.62 -6.03 7.01
N PHE A 153 3.94 -5.81 8.29
CA PHE A 153 4.06 -6.89 9.28
C PHE A 153 2.73 -7.60 9.54
N LEU A 154 1.60 -6.87 9.58
CA LEU A 154 0.27 -7.47 9.76
C LEU A 154 -0.10 -8.37 8.58
N ILE A 155 0.14 -7.95 7.34
CA ILE A 155 -0.10 -8.77 6.16
C ILE A 155 0.83 -9.99 6.17
N LEU A 156 2.12 -9.81 6.46
CA LEU A 156 3.08 -10.90 6.48
C LEU A 156 2.73 -11.95 7.53
N SER A 157 2.34 -11.54 8.73
CA SER A 157 1.93 -12.45 9.81
C SER A 157 0.59 -13.13 9.55
N ASN A 158 -0.33 -12.47 8.83
CA ASN A 158 -1.69 -12.97 8.57
C ASN A 158 -1.95 -13.41 7.13
N HIS A 159 -0.91 -13.58 6.30
CA HIS A 159 -1.05 -13.83 4.86
C HIS A 159 -1.95 -15.04 4.54
N LYS A 160 -1.89 -16.12 5.32
CA LYS A 160 -2.77 -17.30 5.11
C LYS A 160 -4.25 -16.98 5.28
N ARG A 161 -4.61 -16.12 6.25
CA ARG A 161 -6.00 -15.71 6.50
C ARG A 161 -6.49 -14.78 5.40
N LEU A 162 -5.66 -13.81 5.01
CA LEU A 162 -5.94 -12.89 3.92
C LEU A 162 -6.11 -13.63 2.59
N THR A 163 -5.28 -14.62 2.30
CA THR A 163 -5.43 -15.46 1.11
C THR A 163 -6.79 -16.11 1.03
N ASN A 164 -7.26 -16.72 2.12
CA ASN A 164 -8.59 -17.34 2.13
C ASN A 164 -9.70 -16.30 1.95
N TRP A 165 -9.53 -15.09 2.47
CA TRP A 165 -10.49 -14.00 2.27
C TRP A 165 -10.53 -13.53 0.81
N ILE A 166 -9.38 -13.33 0.16
CA ILE A 166 -9.29 -12.95 -1.25
C ILE A 166 -9.88 -14.03 -2.16
N LEU A 167 -9.60 -15.30 -1.89
CA LEU A 167 -10.16 -16.41 -2.68
C LEU A 167 -11.67 -16.53 -2.55
N LYS A 168 -12.25 -16.19 -1.38
CA LYS A 168 -13.71 -16.12 -1.21
C LYS A 168 -14.36 -15.03 -2.05
N LEU A 169 -13.62 -13.97 -2.41
CA LEU A 169 -14.14 -12.95 -3.32
C LEU A 169 -14.20 -13.46 -4.78
N ASN A 170 -13.54 -14.57 -5.12
CA ASN A 170 -13.58 -15.17 -6.46
C ASN A 170 -14.79 -16.10 -6.67
N GLN A 171 -15.47 -16.49 -5.59
CA GLN A 171 -16.70 -17.32 -5.62
C GLN A 171 -17.92 -16.43 -5.77
#